data_AF-A0A4Q9KSA8-F1
#
_entry.id   AF-A0A4Q9KSA8-F1
#
_cell.length_a   1.000
_cell.length_b   1.000
_cell.length_c   1.000
_cell.angle_alpha   90.00
_cell.angle_beta   90.00
_cell.angle_gamma   90.00
#
_symmetry.space_group_name_H-M   'P 1'
#
loop_
_entity.id
_entity.type
_entity.pdbx_description
1 polymer ?
#
loop_
_entity_poly.entity_id
_entity_poly.type
_entity_poly.pdbx_seq_one_letter_code
_entity_poly.pdbx_strand_id
1 'polypeptide(L)'
;MYCTTNTIQTFNKYFSQLVSVNDSSRWLKKGSVRPRDEAVFCYIQDRNVFWGAEGMCQHCNQSRKTVDHLATRCEKMLGHDYTRRHNEVVRCIHLLLLNKYKFKSSKRIRSHS
;
A
#
# COMPACT_ATOMS: atom_id res chain seq x y z
N MET A 1 -9.89 -20.25 -4.12
CA MET A 1 -9.10 -19.27 -4.89
C MET A 1 -7.66 -19.73 -4.86
N TYR A 2 -7.16 -20.28 -5.97
CA TYR A 2 -5.82 -20.88 -6.04
C TYR A 2 -4.80 -19.77 -6.28
N CYS A 3 -4.03 -19.43 -5.26
CA CYS A 3 -2.86 -18.57 -5.40
C CYS A 3 -1.65 -19.50 -5.25
N THR A 4 -0.91 -19.73 -6.35
CA THR A 4 0.21 -20.67 -6.35
C THR A 4 1.39 -20.05 -5.61
N THR A 5 2.16 -20.89 -4.90
CA THR A 5 3.34 -20.48 -4.11
C THR A 5 4.40 -19.71 -4.92
N ASN A 6 4.45 -19.96 -6.24
CA ASN A 6 5.37 -19.30 -7.17
C ASN A 6 5.09 -17.80 -7.37
N THR A 7 3.83 -17.34 -7.33
CA THR A 7 3.47 -15.92 -7.53
C THR A 7 3.88 -15.06 -6.33
N ILE A 8 3.88 -15.64 -5.13
CA ILE A 8 4.24 -14.96 -3.88
C ILE A 8 5.77 -14.90 -3.69
N GLN A 9 6.49 -15.96 -4.07
CA GLN A 9 7.97 -15.95 -4.03
C GLN A 9 8.57 -14.96 -5.03
N THR A 10 8.00 -14.84 -6.22
CA THR A 10 8.41 -13.81 -7.20
C THR A 10 8.11 -12.41 -6.68
N PHE A 11 6.91 -12.16 -6.14
CA PHE A 11 6.58 -10.86 -5.54
C PHE A 11 7.56 -10.46 -4.43
N ASN A 12 7.84 -11.35 -3.47
CA ASN A 12 8.78 -11.06 -2.38
C ASN A 12 10.21 -10.81 -2.88
N LYS A 13 10.66 -11.57 -3.88
CA LYS A 13 11.99 -11.41 -4.47
C LYS A 13 12.13 -10.05 -5.17
N TYR A 14 11.17 -9.68 -6.01
CA TYR A 14 11.16 -8.38 -6.71
C TYR A 14 10.99 -7.19 -5.75
N PHE A 15 10.11 -7.30 -4.76
CA PHE A 15 9.89 -6.25 -3.76
C PHE A 15 11.14 -6.02 -2.90
N SER A 16 11.83 -7.09 -2.48
CA SER A 16 13.07 -6.99 -1.68
C SER A 16 14.27 -6.41 -2.43
N GLN A 17 14.30 -6.50 -3.76
CA GLN A 17 15.41 -5.99 -4.57
C GLN A 17 15.27 -4.49 -4.89
N LEU A 18 14.04 -3.97 -4.94
CA LEU A 18 13.76 -2.58 -5.29
C LEU A 18 13.47 -1.69 -4.07
N VAL A 19 13.09 -2.28 -2.94
CA VAL A 19 12.65 -1.54 -1.75
C VAL A 19 13.41 -2.03 -0.51
N SER A 20 14.18 -1.12 0.11
CA SER A 20 14.84 -1.38 1.38
C SER A 20 13.81 -1.42 2.51
N VAL A 21 13.48 -2.63 2.98
CA VAL A 21 12.55 -2.84 4.11
C VAL A 21 13.02 -2.11 5.37
N ASN A 22 14.33 -2.03 5.59
CA ASN A 22 14.87 -1.36 6.77
C ASN A 22 14.66 0.15 6.74
N ASP A 23 14.87 0.79 5.60
CA ASP A 23 14.71 2.23 5.45
C ASP A 23 13.22 2.62 5.36
N SER A 24 12.40 1.83 4.66
CA SER A 24 10.96 2.06 4.57
C SER A 24 10.22 1.88 5.91
N SER A 25 10.77 1.10 6.84
CA SER A 25 10.20 0.90 8.18
C SER A 25 10.77 1.84 9.25
N ARG A 26 11.67 2.75 8.88
CA ARG A 26 12.36 3.64 9.83
C ARG A 26 11.37 4.49 10.64
N TRP A 27 10.31 4.98 10.01
CA TRP A 27 9.23 5.73 10.68
C TRP A 27 8.51 4.90 11.76
N LEU A 28 8.22 3.62 11.47
CA LEU A 28 7.55 2.71 12.39
C LEU A 28 8.44 2.30 13.56
N LYS A 29 9.76 2.25 13.35
CA LYS A 29 10.75 1.82 14.37
C LYS A 29 11.20 2.94 15.29
N LYS A 30 11.28 4.18 14.78
CA LYS A 30 11.70 5.35 15.54
C LYS A 30 10.53 6.33 15.54
N GLY A 31 9.64 6.19 16.53
CA GLY A 31 8.39 6.95 16.66
C GLY A 31 8.50 8.47 16.68
N SER A 32 9.71 9.04 16.63
CA SER A 32 9.96 10.43 16.28
C SER A 32 11.18 10.52 15.34
N VAL A 33 10.93 10.94 14.10
CA VAL A 33 11.94 11.35 13.13
C VAL A 33 12.14 12.86 13.23
N ARG A 34 13.30 13.40 12.83
CA ARG A 34 13.52 14.85 12.87
C ARG A 34 12.51 15.53 11.94
N PRO A 35 11.96 16.70 12.28
CA PRO A 35 11.00 17.40 11.42
C PRO A 35 11.49 17.62 9.97
N ARG A 36 12.81 17.82 9.80
CA ARG A 36 13.43 17.92 8.46
C ARG A 36 13.40 16.60 7.69
N ASP A 37 13.67 15.48 8.36
CA ASP A 37 13.64 14.14 7.74
C ASP A 37 12.19 13.76 7.40
N GLU A 38 11.26 14.08 8.29
CA GLU A 38 9.81 13.93 8.07
C GLU A 38 9.35 14.70 6.83
N ALA A 39 9.70 15.99 6.70
CA ALA A 39 9.36 16.77 5.53
C ALA A 39 9.90 16.15 4.22
N VAL A 40 11.12 15.60 4.24
CA VAL A 40 11.70 14.91 3.08
C VAL A 40 10.97 13.61 2.78
N PHE A 41 10.61 12.82 3.80
CA PHE A 41 9.84 11.58 3.61
C PHE A 41 8.45 11.86 3.06
N CYS A 42 7.74 12.87 3.59
CA CYS A 42 6.46 13.31 3.05
C CYS A 42 6.61 13.76 1.58
N TYR A 43 7.62 14.57 1.26
CA TYR A 43 7.86 15.00 -0.12
C TYR A 43 8.12 13.83 -1.08
N ILE A 44 8.96 12.87 -0.67
CA ILE A 44 9.27 11.68 -1.48
C ILE A 44 8.02 10.81 -1.63
N GLN A 45 7.26 10.62 -0.56
CA GLN A 45 6.02 9.85 -0.59
C GLN A 45 5.00 10.50 -1.52
N ASP A 46 4.80 11.81 -1.41
CA ASP A 46 3.92 12.59 -2.27
C ASP A 46 4.34 12.43 -3.74
N ARG A 47 5.62 12.64 -4.04
CA ARG A 47 6.17 12.47 -5.39
C ARG A 47 5.93 11.06 -5.94
N ASN A 48 6.15 10.03 -5.13
CA ASN A 48 5.94 8.64 -5.53
C ASN A 48 4.46 8.30 -5.72
N VAL A 49 3.57 8.81 -4.85
CA VAL A 49 2.12 8.68 -5.00
C VAL A 49 1.66 9.32 -6.31
N PHE A 50 2.27 10.44 -6.71
CA PHE A 50 1.93 11.13 -7.95
C PHE A 50 2.67 10.64 -9.19
N TRP A 51 3.60 9.67 -9.06
CA TRP A 51 4.51 9.25 -10.14
C TRP A 51 5.30 10.43 -10.74
N GLY A 52 5.58 11.44 -9.92
CA GLY A 52 6.20 12.69 -10.37
C GLY A 52 5.33 13.54 -11.31
N ALA A 53 4.03 13.24 -11.46
CA ALA A 53 3.12 14.04 -12.25
C ALA A 53 2.62 15.25 -11.46
N GLU A 54 3.07 16.43 -11.84
CA GLU A 54 2.52 17.71 -11.40
C GLU A 54 1.34 18.11 -12.30
N GLY A 55 0.33 18.78 -11.72
CA GLY A 55 -0.79 19.33 -12.47
C GLY A 55 -2.17 18.96 -11.92
N MET A 56 -3.16 18.90 -12.82
CA MET A 56 -4.55 18.59 -12.48
C MET A 56 -4.73 17.11 -12.16
N CYS A 57 -5.66 16.81 -11.25
CA CYS A 57 -6.00 15.44 -10.91
C CYS A 57 -6.53 14.70 -12.15
N GLN A 58 -5.89 13.60 -12.53
CA GLN A 58 -6.26 12.83 -13.73
C GLN A 58 -7.64 12.16 -13.63
N HIS A 59 -8.19 11.99 -12.43
CA HIS A 59 -9.47 11.32 -12.23
C HIS A 59 -10.66 12.28 -12.36
N CYS A 60 -10.56 13.48 -11.80
CA CYS A 60 -11.64 14.46 -11.80
C CYS A 60 -11.41 15.65 -12.74
N ASN A 61 -10.15 15.96 -13.08
CA ASN A 61 -9.70 17.12 -13.86
C ASN A 61 -10.23 18.48 -13.37
N GLN A 62 -10.65 18.57 -12.11
CA GLN A 62 -11.29 19.76 -11.50
C GLN A 62 -10.44 20.42 -10.42
N SER A 63 -9.47 19.71 -9.86
CA SER A 63 -8.62 20.22 -8.79
C SER A 63 -7.17 19.86 -9.05
N ARG A 64 -6.25 20.64 -8.48
CA ARG A 64 -4.83 20.27 -8.46
C ARG A 64 -4.66 18.92 -7.78
N LYS A 65 -3.74 18.12 -8.33
CA LYS A 65 -3.38 16.80 -7.81
C LYS A 65 -2.57 16.99 -6.52
N THR A 66 -3.26 17.04 -5.39
CA THR A 66 -2.66 17.09 -4.04
C THR A 66 -3.01 15.83 -3.27
N VAL A 67 -2.24 15.51 -2.22
CA VAL A 67 -2.46 14.29 -1.44
C VAL A 67 -3.79 14.41 -0.73
N ASP A 68 -4.06 15.58 -0.16
CA ASP A 68 -5.35 15.91 0.44
C ASP A 68 -6.51 15.71 -0.54
N HIS A 69 -6.42 16.26 -1.76
CA HIS A 69 -7.47 16.06 -2.77
C HIS A 69 -7.67 14.59 -3.12
N LEU A 70 -6.58 13.87 -3.38
CA LEU A 70 -6.61 12.45 -3.71
C LEU A 70 -7.17 11.58 -2.56
N ALA A 71 -6.74 11.82 -1.34
CA ALA A 71 -7.06 11.02 -0.17
C ALA A 71 -8.43 11.34 0.46
N THR A 72 -8.99 12.52 0.21
CA THR A 72 -10.23 12.94 0.90
C THR A 72 -11.31 13.50 -0.02
N ARG A 73 -10.96 14.07 -1.17
CA ARG A 73 -11.90 14.87 -1.99
C ARG A 73 -12.20 14.29 -3.37
N CYS A 74 -11.34 13.42 -3.89
CA CYS A 74 -11.51 12.84 -5.22
C CYS A 74 -12.31 11.54 -5.15
N GLU A 75 -13.63 11.63 -5.31
CA GLU A 75 -14.53 10.46 -5.24
C GLU A 75 -14.11 9.32 -6.16
N LYS A 76 -13.71 9.63 -7.40
CA LYS A 76 -13.26 8.63 -8.38
C LYS A 76 -11.97 7.93 -7.95
N MET A 77 -11.03 8.64 -7.33
CA MET A 77 -9.80 8.01 -6.82
C MET A 77 -10.11 7.15 -5.59
N LEU A 78 -10.92 7.66 -4.67
CA LEU A 78 -11.26 6.98 -3.42
C LEU A 78 -12.06 5.69 -3.65
N GLY A 79 -13.13 5.78 -4.44
CA GLY A 79 -14.02 4.66 -4.69
C GLY A 79 -13.36 3.53 -5.47
N HIS A 80 -12.48 3.86 -6.42
CA HIS A 80 -11.92 2.86 -7.33
C HIS A 80 -10.46 2.51 -7.02
N ASP A 81 -9.54 3.46 -7.20
CA ASP A 81 -8.11 3.15 -7.18
C ASP A 81 -7.54 3.00 -5.76
N TYR A 82 -8.02 3.79 -4.81
CA TYR A 82 -7.63 3.67 -3.41
C TYR A 82 -8.14 2.35 -2.82
N THR A 83 -9.45 2.08 -2.95
CA THR A 83 -10.08 0.86 -2.43
C THR A 83 -9.49 -0.40 -3.07
N ARG A 84 -9.23 -0.40 -4.39
CA ARG A 84 -8.60 -1.53 -5.07
C ARG A 84 -7.21 -1.81 -4.52
N ARG A 85 -6.33 -0.80 -4.43
CA ARG A 85 -4.97 -0.95 -3.89
C ARG A 85 -4.99 -1.40 -2.44
N HIS A 86 -5.88 -0.84 -1.63
CA HIS A 86 -6.04 -1.24 -0.24
C HIS A 86 -6.41 -2.72 -0.12
N ASN A 87 -7.42 -3.17 -0.87
CA ASN A 87 -7.84 -4.57 -0.90
C ASN A 87 -6.74 -5.51 -1.40
N GLU A 88 -5.91 -5.07 -2.34
CA GLU A 88 -4.75 -5.82 -2.83
C GLU A 88 -3.68 -5.99 -1.75
N VAL A 89 -3.31 -4.91 -1.04
CA VAL A 89 -2.38 -4.97 0.09
C VAL A 89 -2.90 -5.90 1.18
N VAL A 90 -4.19 -5.78 1.54
CA VAL A 90 -4.82 -6.66 2.52
C VAL A 90 -4.79 -8.12 2.06
N ARG A 91 -5.03 -8.40 0.78
CA ARG A 91 -4.89 -9.74 0.20
C ARG A 91 -3.46 -10.27 0.34
N CYS A 92 -2.45 -9.47 0.05
CA CYS A 92 -1.05 -9.87 0.21
C CYS A 92 -0.72 -10.18 1.67
N ILE A 93 -1.11 -9.31 2.61
CA ILE A 93 -0.90 -9.52 4.05
C ILE A 93 -1.62 -10.80 4.52
N HIS A 94 -2.88 -10.98 4.11
CA HIS A 94 -3.66 -12.16 4.42
C HIS A 94 -2.96 -13.44 3.95
N LEU A 95 -2.49 -13.47 2.71
CA LEU A 95 -1.75 -14.61 2.15
C LEU A 95 -0.42 -14.86 2.87
N LEU A 96 0.32 -13.81 3.21
CA LEU A 96 1.58 -13.92 3.98
C LEU A 96 1.34 -14.56 5.35
N LEU A 97 0.29 -14.15 6.05
CA LEU A 97 -0.08 -14.71 7.36
C LEU A 97 -0.51 -16.18 7.24
N LEU A 98 -1.36 -16.51 6.25
CA LEU A 98 -1.75 -17.90 5.99
C LEU A 98 -0.52 -18.80 5.77
N ASN A 99 0.45 -18.33 4.99
CA ASN A 99 1.69 -19.05 4.72
C ASN A 99 2.60 -19.19 5.95
N LYS A 100 2.75 -18.13 6.74
CA LYS A 100 3.58 -18.12 7.95
C LYS A 100 3.09 -19.13 8.99
N TYR A 101 1.78 -19.20 9.18
CA TYR A 101 1.16 -20.06 10.19
C TYR A 101 0.62 -21.39 9.63
N LYS A 102 0.93 -21.70 8.35
CA LYS A 102 0.54 -22.96 7.68
C LYS A 102 -0.97 -23.24 7.73
N PHE A 103 -1.79 -22.19 7.65
CA PHE A 103 -3.23 -22.33 7.61
C PHE A 103 -3.66 -23.07 6.34
N LYS A 104 -4.50 -24.09 6.52
CA LYS A 104 -5.15 -24.80 5.42
C LYS A 104 -6.49 -24.13 5.12
N SER A 105 -6.84 -24.01 3.84
CA SER A 105 -8.16 -23.48 3.47
C SER A 105 -9.26 -24.38 4.02
N SER A 106 -10.20 -23.80 4.76
CA SER A 106 -11.43 -24.47 5.21
C SER A 106 -12.63 -23.77 4.58
N LYS A 107 -13.63 -24.54 4.13
CA LYS A 107 -14.89 -23.98 3.61
C LYS A 107 -15.81 -23.44 4.71
N ARG A 108 -15.48 -23.68 5.98
CA ARG A 108 -16.34 -23.41 7.12
C ARG A 108 -15.74 -22.31 7.98
N ILE A 109 -16.35 -21.12 7.93
CA ILE A 109 -16.07 -20.04 8.87
C ILE A 109 -16.74 -20.45 10.19
N ARG A 110 -15.97 -20.69 11.26
CA ARG A 110 -16.55 -20.89 12.58
C ARG A 110 -17.03 -19.51 13.06
N SER A 111 -18.34 -19.31 13.09
CA SER A 111 -18.94 -18.19 13.80
C SER A 111 -18.54 -18.30 15.28
N HIS A 112 -17.92 -17.25 15.81
CA HIS A 112 -17.81 -17.09 17.24
C HIS A 112 -19.20 -16.65 17.75
N SER A 113 -19.83 -17.50 18.55
CA SER A 113 -20.91 -17.10 19.46
C SER A 113 -20.33 -16.31 20.62
#